data_AF-A0A7C3QPB0-F1
#
_entry.id   AF-A0A7C3QPB0-F1
#
_cell.length_a   1.000
_cell.length_b   1.000
_cell.length_c   1.000
_cell.angle_alpha   90.00
_cell.angle_beta   90.00
_cell.angle_gamma   90.00
#
_symmetry.space_group_name_H-M   'P 1'
#
loop_
_entity.id
_entity.type
_entity.pdbx_description
1 polymer ?
#
loop_
_entity_poly.entity_id
_entity_poly.type
_entity_poly.pdbx_seq_one_letter_code
_entity_poly.pdbx_strand_id
1 'polypeptide(L)'
;MKQGKLSQLLEKIRDAIPDLDDVDERGREILNDLEQDIRGLLDPEDEGEADESILQRMQGAVAHFEVTHPTLTAWISEASAILSNAGI
;
A
#
# COMPACT_ATOMS: atom_id res chain seq x y z
N MET A 1 -7.11 0.93 -19.13
CA MET A 1 -5.77 0.34 -18.90
C MET A 1 -5.15 0.72 -17.56
N LYS A 2 -5.42 1.89 -16.95
CA LYS A 2 -4.81 2.30 -15.66
C LYS A 2 -5.25 1.47 -14.44
N GLN A 3 -6.51 1.05 -14.36
CA GLN A 3 -7.01 0.25 -13.22
C GLN A 3 -6.28 -1.10 -13.08
N GLY A 4 -5.96 -1.78 -14.18
CA GLY A 4 -5.28 -3.09 -14.11
C GLY A 4 -3.88 -3.04 -13.49
N LYS A 5 -3.13 -1.94 -13.68
CA LYS A 5 -1.78 -1.82 -13.11
C LYS A 5 -1.82 -1.51 -11.61
N LEU A 6 -2.74 -0.63 -11.18
CA LEU A 6 -2.92 -0.31 -9.77
C LEU A 6 -3.36 -1.56 -8.99
N SER A 7 -4.40 -2.25 -9.46
CA SER A 7 -4.89 -3.47 -8.80
C SER A 7 -3.80 -4.54 -8.70
N GLN A 8 -2.99 -4.74 -9.74
CA GLN A 8 -1.85 -5.68 -9.68
C GLN A 8 -0.79 -5.29 -8.65
N LEU A 9 -0.51 -4.00 -8.46
CA LEU A 9 0.43 -3.54 -7.44
C LEU A 9 -0.15 -3.72 -6.04
N LEU A 10 -1.42 -3.37 -5.84
CA LEU A 10 -2.13 -3.55 -4.59
C LEU A 10 -2.18 -5.04 -4.18
N GLU A 11 -2.47 -5.93 -5.13
CA GLU A 11 -2.42 -7.39 -4.91
C GLU A 11 -1.00 -7.86 -4.53
N LYS A 12 0.04 -7.40 -5.24
CA LYS A 12 1.43 -7.74 -4.89
C LYS A 12 1.83 -7.27 -3.50
N ILE A 13 1.41 -6.07 -3.11
CA ILE A 13 1.70 -5.55 -1.77
C ILE A 13 0.98 -6.42 -0.74
N ARG A 14 -0.33 -6.66 -0.89
CA ARG A 14 -1.11 -7.51 0.01
C ARG A 14 -0.51 -8.90 0.16
N ASP A 15 -0.16 -9.54 -0.95
CA ASP A 15 0.35 -10.92 -0.95
C ASP A 15 1.75 -11.02 -0.34
N ALA A 16 2.52 -9.93 -0.32
CA ALA A 16 3.84 -9.89 0.30
C ALA A 16 3.81 -9.65 1.81
N ILE A 17 2.77 -9.00 2.36
CA ILE A 17 2.66 -8.67 3.79
C ILE A 17 2.80 -9.90 4.70
N PRO A 18 2.14 -11.05 4.44
CA PRO A 18 2.27 -12.25 5.28
C PRO A 18 3.67 -12.85 5.33
N ASP A 19 4.47 -12.64 4.28
CA ASP A 19 5.81 -13.21 4.12
C ASP A 19 6.92 -12.27 4.66
N LEU A 20 6.56 -11.13 5.25
CA LEU A 20 7.52 -10.22 5.87
C LEU A 20 7.97 -10.77 7.23
N ASP A 21 9.11 -11.46 7.21
CA ASP A 21 9.87 -11.80 8.41
C ASP A 21 10.56 -10.56 9.00
N ASP A 22 10.83 -10.56 10.32
CA ASP A 22 11.56 -9.49 11.05
C ASP A 22 10.88 -8.10 11.05
N VAL A 23 9.56 -8.06 11.20
CA VAL A 23 8.82 -6.81 11.41
C VAL A 23 8.69 -6.49 12.90
N ASP A 24 9.06 -5.27 13.31
CA ASP A 24 8.89 -4.77 14.68
C ASP A 24 7.41 -4.47 15.00
N GLU A 25 7.09 -4.23 16.28
CA GLU A 25 5.71 -3.97 16.72
C GLU A 25 5.07 -2.80 15.95
N ARG A 26 5.83 -1.72 15.74
CA ARG A 26 5.41 -0.57 14.94
C ARG A 26 5.15 -0.93 13.48
N GLY A 27 6.04 -1.70 12.87
CA GLY A 27 5.87 -2.15 11.49
C GLY A 27 4.64 -3.03 11.34
N ARG A 28 4.31 -3.85 12.35
CA ARG A 28 3.10 -4.68 12.35
C ARG A 28 1.83 -3.85 12.28
N GLU A 29 1.76 -2.76 13.06
CA GLU A 29 0.65 -1.80 13.02
C GLU A 29 0.52 -1.15 11.63
N ILE A 30 1.65 -0.66 11.09
CA ILE A 30 1.70 -0.05 9.75
C ILE A 30 1.21 -1.01 8.66
N LEU A 31 1.60 -2.29 8.73
CA LEU A 31 1.18 -3.30 7.76
C LEU A 31 -0.30 -3.64 7.88
N ASN A 32 -0.85 -3.69 9.10
CA ASN A 32 -2.28 -3.92 9.31
C ASN A 32 -3.12 -2.79 8.71
N ASP A 33 -2.73 -1.53 8.96
CA ASP A 33 -3.41 -0.36 8.40
C ASP A 33 -3.31 -0.36 6.86
N LEU A 34 -2.11 -0.64 6.32
CA LEU A 34 -1.89 -0.72 4.89
C LEU A 34 -2.70 -1.85 4.23
N GLU A 35 -2.83 -3.00 4.89
CA GLU A 35 -3.65 -4.11 4.39
C GLU A 35 -5.13 -3.73 4.34
N GLN A 36 -5.63 -3.02 5.37
CA GLN A 36 -6.99 -2.51 5.39
C GLN A 36 -7.25 -1.52 4.23
N ASP A 37 -6.32 -0.57 4.02
CA ASP A 37 -6.41 0.39 2.92
C ASP A 37 -6.43 -0.31 1.55
N ILE A 38 -5.53 -1.27 1.34
CA ILE A 38 -5.45 -2.03 0.09
C ILE A 38 -6.74 -2.80 -0.17
N ARG A 39 -7.36 -3.38 0.86
CA ARG A 39 -8.64 -4.08 0.72
C ARG A 39 -9.74 -3.12 0.27
N GLY A 40 -9.82 -1.93 0.87
CA GLY A 40 -10.78 -0.90 0.45
C GLY A 40 -10.56 -0.44 -0.99
N LEU A 41 -9.30 -0.21 -1.39
CA LEU A 41 -8.96 0.20 -2.76
C LEU A 41 -9.22 -0.88 -3.83
N LEU A 42 -9.26 -2.16 -3.43
CA LEU A 42 -9.56 -3.28 -4.32
C LEU A 42 -11.05 -3.61 -4.35
N ASP A 43 -11.85 -3.12 -3.40
CA ASP A 43 -13.28 -3.35 -3.35
C ASP A 43 -13.99 -2.37 -4.31
N PRO A 44 -14.69 -2.87 -5.34
CA PRO A 44 -15.44 -2.02 -6.26
C PRO A 44 -16.79 -1.54 -5.71
N GLU A 45 -17.29 -2.13 -4.61
CA GLU A 45 -18.54 -1.74 -3.93
C GLU A 45 -18.30 -0.76 -2.78
N ASP A 46 -17.10 -0.81 -2.18
CA ASP A 46 -16.62 0.23 -1.28
C ASP A 46 -16.14 1.39 -2.16
N GLU A 47 -16.90 2.48 -2.23
CA GLU A 47 -16.38 3.79 -2.68
C GLU A 47 -15.38 4.31 -1.63
N GLY A 48 -14.41 3.48 -1.24
CA GLY A 48 -13.24 3.88 -0.49
C GLY A 48 -12.44 4.82 -1.38
N GLU A 49 -12.85 6.09 -1.41
CA GLU A 49 -12.10 7.15 -2.05
C GLU A 49 -10.69 7.08 -1.47
N ALA A 50 -9.70 6.83 -2.33
CA ALA A 50 -8.32 6.91 -1.92
C ALA A 50 -8.09 8.34 -1.40
N ASP A 51 -8.07 8.55 -0.10
CA ASP A 51 -7.97 9.91 0.43
C ASP A 51 -6.50 10.26 0.72
N GLU A 52 -6.27 11.53 1.06
CA GLU A 52 -4.93 11.99 1.48
C GLU A 52 -4.37 11.17 2.65
N SER A 53 -5.24 10.54 3.45
CA SER A 53 -4.85 9.73 4.60
C SER A 53 -4.23 8.39 4.16
N ILE A 54 -4.76 7.74 3.12
CA ILE A 54 -4.19 6.53 2.54
C ILE A 54 -2.82 6.83 1.94
N LEU A 55 -2.69 7.94 1.20
CA LEU A 55 -1.39 8.36 0.64
C LEU A 55 -0.36 8.63 1.74
N GLN A 56 -0.74 9.29 2.83
CA GLN A 56 0.14 9.52 3.98
C GLN A 56 0.56 8.21 4.65
N ARG A 57 -0.36 7.25 4.83
CA ARG A 57 -0.03 5.94 5.41
C ARG A 57 0.91 5.15 4.52
N MET A 58 0.70 5.14 3.20
CA MET A 58 1.62 4.51 2.25
C MET A 58 3.02 5.13 2.29
N GLN A 59 3.13 6.46 2.40
CA GLN A 59 4.42 7.14 2.57
C GLN A 59 5.09 6.78 3.91
N GLY A 60 4.30 6.67 4.98
CA GLY A 60 4.77 6.19 6.28
C GLY A 60 5.32 4.76 6.23
N ALA A 61 4.64 3.88 5.49
CA ALA A 61 5.11 2.52 5.25
C ALA A 61 6.42 2.49 4.44
N VAL A 62 6.55 3.32 3.41
CA VAL A 62 7.82 3.46 2.66
C VAL A 62 8.95 3.87 3.61
N ALA A 63 8.74 4.90 4.43
CA ALA A 63 9.77 5.38 5.34
C ALA A 63 10.19 4.34 6.39
N HIS A 64 9.24 3.52 6.88
CA HIS A 64 9.54 2.50 7.89
C HIS A 64 10.27 1.29 7.30
N PHE A 65 9.96 0.90 6.07
CA PHE A 65 10.43 -0.34 5.45
C PHE A 65 11.53 -0.15 4.39
N GLU A 66 11.96 1.08 4.07
CA GLU A 66 12.90 1.33 2.96
C GLU A 66 14.25 0.61 3.11
N VAL A 67 14.70 0.41 4.34
CA VAL A 67 15.97 -0.27 4.65
C VAL A 67 15.80 -1.79 4.67
N THR A 68 14.73 -2.28 5.31
CA THR A 68 14.54 -3.72 5.56
C THR A 68 13.88 -4.43 4.39
N HIS A 69 12.93 -3.79 3.71
CA HIS A 69 12.10 -4.40 2.68
C HIS A 69 12.00 -3.49 1.42
N PRO A 70 13.13 -3.23 0.73
CA PRO A 70 13.18 -2.28 -0.40
C PRO A 70 12.29 -2.67 -1.59
N THR A 71 11.97 -3.96 -1.75
CA THR A 71 11.07 -4.42 -2.82
C THR A 71 9.62 -4.03 -2.51
N LEU A 72 9.19 -4.18 -1.26
CA LEU A 72 7.86 -3.77 -0.79
C LEU A 72 7.68 -2.26 -0.99
N THR A 73 8.67 -1.46 -0.56
CA THR A 73 8.58 0.00 -0.65
C THR A 73 8.57 0.52 -2.09
N ALA A 74 9.21 -0.19 -3.02
CA ALA A 74 9.13 0.12 -4.45
C ALA A 74 7.69 -0.03 -4.97
N TRP A 75 7.00 -1.12 -4.61
CA TRP A 75 5.61 -1.34 -5.00
C TRP A 75 4.66 -0.33 -4.36
N ILE A 76 4.83 -0.03 -3.06
CA ILE A 76 4.04 0.97 -2.35
C ILE A 76 4.22 2.34 -3.02
N SER A 77 5.47 2.75 -3.29
CA SER A 77 5.76 4.03 -3.95
C SER A 77 5.12 4.14 -5.32
N GLU A 78 5.15 3.05 -6.11
CA GLU A 78 4.53 3.03 -7.42
C GLU A 78 2.99 3.09 -7.34
N ALA A 79 2.38 2.38 -6.39
CA ALA A 79 0.94 2.44 -6.13
C ALA A 79 0.51 3.86 -5.71
N SER A 80 1.22 4.47 -4.75
CA SER A 80 0.95 5.84 -4.29
C SER A 80 1.09 6.86 -5.41
N ALA A 81 2.09 6.71 -6.30
CA ALA A 81 2.24 7.59 -7.45
C ALA A 81 1.07 7.45 -8.43
N ILE A 82 0.54 6.25 -8.64
CA ILE A 82 -0.62 6.04 -9.52
C ILE A 82 -1.88 6.66 -8.89
N LEU A 83 -2.10 6.48 -7.59
CA LEU A 83 -3.21 7.06 -6.84
C LEU A 83 -3.15 8.60 -6.88
N SER A 84 -2.00 9.20 -6.53
CA SER A 84 -1.80 10.65 -6.57
C SER A 84 -2.05 11.24 -7.96
N ASN A 85 -1.61 10.56 -9.01
CA ASN A 85 -1.85 10.99 -10.40
C ASN A 85 -3.30 10.79 -10.87
N ALA A 86 -4.12 10.04 -10.14
CA ALA A 86 -5.54 9.87 -10.43
C ALA A 86 -6.41 11.01 -9.88
N GLY A 87 -5.82 11.97 -9.16
CA GLY A 87 -6.53 13.15 -8.62
C GLY A 87 -7.17 12.90 -7.25
N ILE A 88 -6.62 11.93 -6.53
CA ILE A 88 -6.93 11.54 -5.16
C ILE A 88 -5.64 11.62 -4.36
#